data_AF-A0A0J1JQP8-F1
#
_entry.id   AF-A0A0J1JQP8-F1
#
_cell.length_a   1.000
_cell.length_b   1.000
_cell.length_c   1.000
_cell.angle_alpha   90.00
_cell.angle_beta   90.00
_cell.angle_gamma   90.00
#
_symmetry.space_group_name_H-M   'P 1'
#
loop_
_entity.id
_entity.type
_entity.pdbx_description
1 polymer ?
#
loop_
_entity_poly.entity_id
_entity_poly.type
_entity_poly.pdbx_seq_one_letter_code
_entity_poly.pdbx_strand_id
1 'polypeptide(L)'
;MANRTIDRGRRVRRGRVPTWLLVGFGLLLNIISALLTNFYIDDATRQANGLIQQQQTHEKLITLIWTQIETVERKRELVLALVTASELAGQPLPSEVQQQLTHTLTYWLSDLPAELTTAHVPELMAALNEYQDSQRERIDQLYLDNLELTAEYGEQMASISRMRNLALFLQMLGLAFVLARDLSRRSER
;
A
#
# COMPACT_ATOMS: atom_id res chain seq x y z
N MET A 1 17.71 -83.99 -14.61
CA MET A 1 16.23 -84.01 -14.50
C MET A 1 15.89 -83.57 -13.09
N ALA A 2 15.60 -82.27 -12.91
CA ALA A 2 14.25 -81.68 -12.85
C ALA A 2 13.65 -81.88 -11.44
N ASN A 3 13.11 -80.90 -10.73
CA ASN A 3 12.76 -79.51 -11.04
C ASN A 3 12.61 -78.74 -9.71
N ARG A 4 12.86 -77.43 -9.74
CA ARG A 4 12.59 -76.49 -8.65
C ARG A 4 11.09 -76.37 -8.43
N THR A 5 10.66 -76.26 -7.17
CA THR A 5 9.48 -75.46 -6.83
C THR A 5 9.68 -74.84 -5.45
N ILE A 6 10.21 -73.62 -5.49
CA ILE A 6 10.07 -72.62 -4.44
C ILE A 6 8.62 -72.13 -4.53
N ASP A 7 7.83 -72.32 -3.49
CA ASP A 7 6.59 -71.55 -3.33
C ASP A 7 6.51 -70.96 -1.92
N ARG A 8 7.14 -69.80 -1.74
CA ARG A 8 6.91 -68.90 -0.61
C ARG A 8 5.97 -67.80 -1.07
N GLY A 9 4.69 -68.11 -1.19
CA GLY A 9 3.63 -67.12 -1.28
C GLY A 9 3.47 -66.35 0.04
N ARG A 10 4.36 -65.39 0.34
CA ARG A 10 4.08 -64.34 1.33
C ARG A 10 2.97 -63.46 0.76
N ARG A 11 1.72 -63.74 1.13
CA ARG A 11 0.61 -62.80 0.95
C ARG A 11 0.92 -61.55 1.75
N VAL A 12 1.41 -60.51 1.08
CA VAL A 12 1.44 -59.15 1.62
C VAL A 12 -0.02 -58.79 1.91
N ARG A 13 -0.41 -58.80 3.19
CA ARG A 13 -1.71 -58.28 3.63
C ARG A 13 -1.76 -56.80 3.23
N ARG A 14 -2.39 -56.51 2.08
CA ARG A 14 -2.83 -55.16 1.73
C ARG A 14 -3.79 -54.72 2.82
N GLY A 15 -3.34 -53.85 3.73
CA GLY A 15 -4.21 -53.18 4.68
C GLY A 15 -5.23 -52.38 3.88
N ARG A 16 -6.50 -52.83 3.85
CA ARG A 16 -7.60 -52.03 3.30
C ARG A 16 -7.79 -50.85 4.25
N VAL A 17 -7.36 -49.66 3.82
CA VAL A 17 -7.72 -48.42 4.52
C VAL A 17 -9.26 -48.33 4.50
N PRO A 18 -9.93 -48.21 5.65
CA PRO A 18 -11.37 -48.07 5.72
C PRO A 18 -11.85 -46.88 4.86
N THR A 19 -12.75 -47.14 3.92
CA THR A 19 -13.22 -46.16 2.95
C THR A 19 -13.83 -44.90 3.58
N TRP A 20 -14.42 -45.02 4.78
CA TRP A 20 -14.99 -43.88 5.51
C TRP A 20 -13.91 -42.89 5.99
N LEU A 21 -12.71 -43.37 6.35
CA LEU A 21 -11.59 -42.49 6.74
C LEU A 21 -11.13 -41.62 5.57
N LEU A 22 -11.14 -42.16 4.35
CA LEU A 22 -10.74 -41.43 3.15
C LEU A 22 -11.68 -40.23 2.87
N VAL A 23 -12.99 -40.44 3.05
CA VAL A 23 -14.00 -39.36 2.93
C VAL A 23 -13.89 -38.36 4.07
N GLY A 24 -13.77 -38.84 5.31
CA GLY A 24 -13.62 -37.98 6.48
C GLY A 24 -12.41 -37.05 6.35
N PHE A 25 -11.28 -37.61 5.88
CA PHE A 25 -10.07 -36.82 5.61
C PHE A 25 -10.29 -35.81 4.49
N GLY A 26 -10.90 -36.21 3.37
CA GLY A 26 -11.18 -35.29 2.26
C GLY A 26 -12.13 -34.15 2.63
N LEU A 27 -13.13 -34.42 3.48
CA LEU A 27 -14.05 -33.41 3.99
C LEU A 27 -13.35 -32.45 4.95
N LEU A 28 -12.50 -32.98 5.84
CA LEU A 28 -11.71 -32.18 6.78
C LEU A 28 -10.75 -31.24 6.05
N LEU A 29 -10.05 -31.71 5.01
CA LEU A 29 -9.18 -30.86 4.19
C LEU A 29 -9.94 -29.70 3.54
N ASN A 30 -11.15 -29.95 3.03
CA ASN A 30 -11.99 -28.90 2.46
C ASN A 30 -12.44 -27.88 3.51
N ILE A 31 -12.82 -28.33 4.71
CA ILE A 31 -13.19 -27.44 5.82
C ILE A 31 -11.99 -26.57 6.22
N ILE A 32 -10.80 -27.18 6.40
CA ILE A 32 -9.58 -26.44 6.72
C ILE A 32 -9.29 -25.39 5.64
N SER A 33 -9.40 -25.76 4.36
CA SER A 33 -9.20 -24.77 3.30
C SER A 33 -10.22 -23.64 3.35
N ALA A 34 -11.50 -23.91 3.61
CA ALA A 34 -12.51 -22.87 3.71
C ALA A 34 -12.23 -21.91 4.87
N LEU A 35 -11.77 -22.45 6.02
CA LEU A 35 -11.36 -21.66 7.17
C LEU A 35 -10.11 -20.83 6.87
N LEU A 36 -9.12 -21.41 6.19
CA LEU A 36 -7.90 -20.70 5.78
C LEU A 36 -8.23 -19.51 4.88
N THR A 37 -9.16 -19.69 3.93
CA THR A 37 -9.62 -18.61 3.07
C THR A 37 -10.29 -17.50 3.87
N ASN A 38 -11.34 -17.83 4.64
CA ASN A 38 -12.17 -16.83 5.31
C ASN A 38 -11.41 -16.08 6.42
N PHE A 39 -10.65 -16.78 7.25
CA PHE A 39 -10.02 -16.17 8.41
C PHE A 39 -8.64 -15.59 8.14
N TYR A 40 -7.87 -16.17 7.23
CA TYR A 40 -6.49 -15.76 7.03
C TYR A 40 -6.28 -15.01 5.71
N ILE A 41 -6.68 -15.61 4.59
CA ILE A 41 -6.44 -15.02 3.27
C ILE A 41 -7.23 -13.72 3.11
N ASP A 42 -8.52 -13.72 3.47
CA ASP A 42 -9.36 -12.55 3.31
C ASP A 42 -8.95 -11.43 4.27
N ASP A 43 -8.54 -11.76 5.50
CA ASP A 43 -8.05 -10.77 6.45
C ASP A 43 -6.72 -10.16 6.02
N ALA A 44 -5.74 -10.98 5.63
CA ALA A 44 -4.47 -10.52 5.09
C ALA A 44 -4.67 -9.67 3.82
N THR A 45 -5.62 -10.04 2.96
CA THR A 45 -5.96 -9.23 1.77
C THR A 45 -6.52 -7.87 2.15
N ARG A 46 -7.35 -7.77 3.19
CA ARG A 46 -7.86 -6.48 3.69
C ARG A 46 -6.73 -5.61 4.24
N GLN A 47 -5.81 -6.19 5.00
CA GLN A 47 -4.64 -5.48 5.52
C GLN A 47 -3.75 -4.95 4.39
N ALA A 48 -3.45 -5.78 3.40
CA ALA A 48 -2.67 -5.37 2.22
C ALA A 48 -3.34 -4.22 1.45
N ASN A 49 -4.67 -4.27 1.29
CA ASN A 49 -5.41 -3.17 0.65
C ASN A 49 -5.36 -1.87 1.49
N GLY A 50 -5.21 -1.97 2.81
CA GLY A 50 -4.97 -0.83 3.69
C GLY A 50 -3.70 -0.07 3.34
N LEU A 51 -2.61 -0.80 3.01
CA LEU A 51 -1.35 -0.19 2.57
C LEU A 51 -1.52 0.61 1.28
N ILE A 52 -2.28 0.07 0.31
CA ILE A 52 -2.61 0.78 -0.93
C ILE A 52 -3.43 2.05 -0.65
N GLN A 53 -4.35 2.00 0.30
CA GLN A 53 -5.14 3.18 0.67
C GLN A 53 -4.27 4.27 1.33
N GLN A 54 -3.31 3.87 2.18
CA GLN A 54 -2.33 4.79 2.76
C GLN A 54 -1.46 5.42 1.67
N GLN A 55 -0.96 4.62 0.73
CA GLN A 55 -0.21 5.12 -0.43
C GLN A 55 -1.00 6.17 -1.22
N GLN A 56 -2.27 5.88 -1.55
CA GLN A 56 -3.14 6.83 -2.24
C GLN A 56 -3.39 8.12 -1.43
N THR A 57 -3.35 8.03 -0.10
CA THR A 57 -3.50 9.18 0.78
C THR A 57 -2.24 10.04 0.73
N HIS A 58 -1.07 9.43 0.78
CA HIS A 58 0.21 10.12 0.63
C HIS A 58 0.34 10.80 -0.74
N GLU A 59 -0.04 10.13 -1.83
CA GLU A 59 -0.03 10.73 -3.19
C GLU A 59 -0.91 11.99 -3.28
N LYS A 60 -2.09 11.96 -2.65
CA LYS A 60 -2.95 13.14 -2.56
C LYS A 60 -2.28 14.26 -1.76
N LEU A 61 -1.65 13.93 -0.63
CA LEU A 61 -0.94 14.91 0.19
C LEU A 61 0.23 15.53 -0.57
N ILE A 62 1.03 14.73 -1.28
CA ILE A 62 2.11 15.22 -2.14
C ILE A 62 1.57 16.23 -3.16
N THR A 63 0.47 15.89 -3.84
CA THR A 63 -0.17 16.77 -4.83
C THR A 63 -0.64 18.10 -4.21
N LEU A 64 -1.25 18.03 -3.02
CA LEU A 64 -1.70 19.22 -2.28
C LEU A 64 -0.52 20.11 -1.86
N ILE A 65 0.54 19.51 -1.31
CA ILE A 65 1.74 20.24 -0.88
C ILE A 65 2.43 20.88 -2.10
N TRP A 66 2.52 20.16 -3.22
CA TRP A 66 3.06 20.71 -4.47
C TRP A 66 2.27 21.94 -4.95
N THR A 67 0.93 21.83 -4.97
CA THR A 67 0.04 22.96 -5.32
C THR A 67 0.23 24.15 -4.38
N GLN A 68 0.51 23.89 -3.10
CA GLN A 68 0.80 24.92 -2.12
C GLN A 68 2.14 25.60 -2.39
N ILE A 69 3.21 24.85 -2.71
CA ILE A 69 4.51 25.40 -3.12
C ILE A 69 4.34 26.32 -4.34
N GLU A 70 3.63 25.87 -5.39
CA GLU A 70 3.36 26.69 -6.58
C GLU A 70 2.54 27.95 -6.26
N THR A 71 1.62 27.85 -5.30
CA THR A 71 0.83 29.01 -4.86
C THR A 71 1.72 30.02 -4.15
N VAL A 72 2.62 29.56 -3.28
CA VAL A 72 3.61 30.41 -2.62
C VAL A 72 4.52 31.09 -3.65
N GLU A 73 5.01 30.35 -4.65
CA GLU A 73 5.87 30.93 -5.70
C GLU A 73 5.15 32.01 -6.51
N ARG A 74 3.89 31.77 -6.90
CA ARG A 74 3.09 32.81 -7.58
C ARG A 74 2.86 34.05 -6.71
N LYS A 75 2.70 33.88 -5.39
CA LYS A 75 2.57 35.02 -4.47
C LYS A 75 3.89 35.75 -4.29
N ARG A 76 5.02 35.03 -4.24
CA ARG A 76 6.37 35.60 -4.23
C ARG A 76 6.60 36.49 -5.46
N GLU A 77 6.31 35.99 -6.66
CA GLU A 77 6.42 36.75 -7.91
C GLU A 77 5.55 38.01 -7.89
N LEU A 78 4.32 37.90 -7.40
CA LEU A 78 3.41 39.04 -7.27
C LEU A 78 3.96 40.11 -6.32
N VAL A 79 4.48 39.70 -5.15
CA VAL A 79 5.08 40.63 -4.17
C VAL A 79 6.26 41.35 -4.79
N LEU A 80 7.17 40.61 -5.45
CA LEU A 80 8.33 41.20 -6.11
C LEU A 80 7.92 42.21 -7.19
N ALA A 81 6.93 41.87 -8.01
CA ALA A 81 6.41 42.77 -9.05
C ALA A 81 5.82 44.06 -8.46
N LEU A 82 5.01 43.94 -7.40
CA LEU A 82 4.37 45.08 -6.73
C LEU A 82 5.39 45.99 -6.04
N VAL A 83 6.32 45.41 -5.30
CA VAL A 83 7.37 46.16 -4.60
C VAL A 83 8.27 46.88 -5.61
N THR A 84 8.68 46.21 -6.69
CA THR A 84 9.49 46.81 -7.76
C THR A 84 8.74 47.95 -8.46
N ALA A 85 7.45 47.76 -8.77
CA ALA A 85 6.62 48.79 -9.38
C ALA A 85 6.47 50.03 -8.47
N SER A 86 6.32 49.81 -7.15
CA SER A 86 6.23 50.90 -6.17
C SER A 86 7.53 51.71 -6.08
N GLU A 87 8.69 51.03 -6.14
CA GLU A 87 10.00 51.68 -6.14
C GLU A 87 10.22 52.51 -7.40
N LEU A 88 9.88 51.96 -8.58
CA LEU A 88 9.99 52.66 -9.87
C LEU A 88 9.06 53.88 -9.96
N ALA A 89 7.86 53.79 -9.38
CA ALA A 89 6.91 54.90 -9.32
C ALA A 89 7.28 55.97 -8.27
N GLY A 90 8.21 55.68 -7.37
CA GLY A 90 8.55 56.53 -6.24
C GLY A 90 7.39 56.76 -5.27
N GLN A 91 6.38 55.88 -5.29
CA GLN A 91 5.20 55.94 -4.42
C GLN A 91 5.05 54.64 -3.65
N PRO A 92 4.75 54.70 -2.33
CA PRO A 92 4.51 53.49 -1.55
C PRO A 92 3.28 52.74 -2.06
N LEU A 93 3.23 51.44 -1.80
CA LEU A 93 2.05 50.62 -2.08
C LEU A 93 0.83 51.20 -1.35
N PRO A 94 -0.36 51.23 -1.99
CA PRO A 94 -1.59 51.58 -1.29
C PRO A 94 -1.78 50.70 -0.05
N SER A 95 -2.21 51.31 1.05
CA SER A 95 -2.32 50.62 2.36
C SER A 95 -3.27 49.43 2.31
N GLU A 96 -4.33 49.50 1.50
CA GLU A 96 -5.27 48.39 1.30
C GLU A 96 -4.61 47.18 0.63
N VAL A 97 -3.75 47.43 -0.38
CA VAL A 97 -3.01 46.37 -1.08
C VAL A 97 -1.97 45.75 -0.15
N GLN A 98 -1.28 46.58 0.63
CA GLN A 98 -0.27 46.11 1.59
C GLN A 98 -0.91 45.25 2.68
N GLN A 99 -2.03 45.68 3.28
CA GLN A 99 -2.77 44.90 4.26
C GLN A 99 -3.26 43.56 3.69
N GLN A 100 -3.78 43.55 2.46
CA GLN A 100 -4.24 42.32 1.83
C GLN A 100 -3.08 41.35 1.56
N LEU A 101 -1.92 41.85 1.10
CA LEU A 101 -0.72 41.04 0.90
C LEU A 101 -0.23 40.44 2.22
N THR A 102 -0.09 41.26 3.26
CA THR A 102 0.35 40.83 4.58
C THR A 102 -0.61 39.77 5.14
N HIS A 103 -1.94 39.99 5.05
CA HIS A 103 -2.94 39.02 5.48
C HIS A 103 -2.84 37.68 4.72
N THR A 104 -2.57 37.73 3.42
CA THR A 104 -2.40 36.52 2.61
C THR A 104 -1.13 35.77 3.00
N LEU A 105 -0.03 36.49 3.21
CA LEU A 105 1.26 35.90 3.56
C LEU A 105 1.27 35.34 4.99
N THR A 106 0.47 35.88 5.91
CA THR A 106 0.37 35.36 7.29
C THR A 106 -0.06 33.90 7.39
N TYR A 107 -0.67 33.36 6.34
CA TYR A 107 -1.00 31.94 6.29
C TYR A 107 0.24 31.04 6.22
N TRP A 108 1.32 31.50 5.58
CA TRP A 108 2.57 30.75 5.45
C TRP A 108 3.68 31.25 6.37
N LEU A 109 3.67 32.55 6.71
CA LEU A 109 4.72 33.21 7.47
C LEU A 109 4.14 33.82 8.75
N SER A 110 4.66 33.44 9.91
CA SER A 110 4.13 33.90 11.19
C SER A 110 4.63 35.28 11.61
N ASP A 111 5.78 35.71 11.07
CA ASP A 111 6.42 36.98 11.39
C ASP A 111 6.67 37.74 10.10
N LEU A 112 5.87 38.79 9.86
CA LEU A 112 5.90 39.60 8.66
C LEU A 112 6.18 41.06 9.04
N PRO A 113 7.04 41.77 8.29
CA PRO A 113 7.28 43.18 8.52
C PRO A 113 5.99 43.98 8.32
N ALA A 114 5.83 45.04 9.13
CA ALA A 114 4.65 45.91 9.07
C ALA A 114 4.51 46.61 7.71
N GLU A 115 5.64 46.89 7.04
CA GLU A 115 5.67 47.48 5.70
C GLU A 115 6.50 46.65 4.72
N LEU A 116 5.86 46.28 3.61
CA LEU A 116 6.48 45.62 2.48
C LEU A 116 7.22 46.66 1.62
N THR A 117 8.50 46.86 1.93
CA THR A 117 9.43 47.73 1.20
C THR A 117 10.58 46.92 0.63
N THR A 118 11.32 47.47 -0.35
CA THR A 118 12.50 46.81 -0.94
C THR A 118 13.55 46.40 0.08
N ALA A 119 13.69 47.14 1.18
CA ALA A 119 14.59 46.79 2.29
C ALA A 119 14.29 45.43 2.95
N HIS A 120 13.01 45.03 3.02
CA HIS A 120 12.57 43.80 3.70
C HIS A 120 12.36 42.63 2.73
N VAL A 121 12.49 42.86 1.41
CA VAL A 121 12.35 41.80 0.41
C VAL A 121 13.34 40.65 0.64
N PRO A 122 14.64 40.86 0.92
CA PRO A 122 15.56 39.75 1.13
C PRO A 122 15.15 38.82 2.28
N GLU A 123 14.69 39.39 3.40
CA GLU A 123 14.21 38.65 4.57
C GLU A 123 12.94 37.85 4.25
N LEU A 124 11.97 38.49 3.59
CA LEU A 124 10.75 37.83 3.14
C LEU A 124 11.05 36.66 2.19
N MET A 125 11.97 36.85 1.24
CA MET A 125 12.37 35.79 0.29
C MET A 125 13.05 34.63 1.00
N ALA A 126 13.90 34.90 1.99
CA ALA A 126 14.53 33.86 2.80
C ALA A 126 13.49 33.04 3.57
N ALA A 127 12.53 33.71 4.22
CA ALA A 127 11.47 33.04 4.97
C ALA A 127 10.55 32.19 4.05
N LEU A 128 10.23 32.67 2.85
CA LEU A 128 9.45 31.91 1.86
C LEU A 128 10.23 30.69 1.34
N ASN A 129 11.55 30.82 1.12
CA ASN A 129 12.39 29.69 0.71
C ASN A 129 12.44 28.62 1.80
N GLU A 130 12.66 29.01 3.06
CA GLU A 130 12.66 28.07 4.19
C GLU A 130 11.31 27.34 4.30
N TYR A 131 10.21 28.08 4.16
CA TYR A 131 8.89 27.49 4.09
C TYR A 131 8.77 26.47 2.95
N GLN A 132 9.15 26.83 1.72
CA GLN A 132 9.09 25.93 0.57
C GLN A 132 9.98 24.69 0.74
N ASP A 133 11.17 24.84 1.31
CA ASP A 133 12.09 23.73 1.57
C ASP A 133 11.51 22.76 2.61
N SER A 134 10.86 23.26 3.67
CA SER A 134 10.14 22.40 4.62
C SER A 134 9.01 21.60 3.95
N GLN A 135 8.36 22.17 2.94
CA GLN A 135 7.31 21.48 2.18
C GLN A 135 7.91 20.42 1.23
N ARG A 136 9.06 20.71 0.61
CA ARG A 136 9.78 19.73 -0.23
C ARG A 136 10.27 18.54 0.58
N GLU A 137 10.86 18.78 1.74
CA GLU A 137 11.27 17.72 2.67
C GLU A 137 10.08 16.82 3.06
N ARG A 138 8.91 17.44 3.27
CA ARG A 138 7.68 16.69 3.55
C ARG A 138 7.20 15.85 2.36
N ILE A 139 7.35 16.34 1.14
CA ILE A 139 7.09 15.55 -0.08
C ILE A 139 8.05 14.36 -0.14
N ASP A 140 9.34 14.60 0.10
CA ASP A 140 10.37 13.57 0.05
C ASP A 140 10.08 12.46 1.07
N GLN A 141 9.71 12.83 2.31
CA GLN A 141 9.31 11.85 3.33
C GLN A 141 8.10 11.04 2.89
N LEU A 142 7.03 11.68 2.39
CA LEU A 142 5.82 10.98 1.93
C LEU A 142 6.13 10.03 0.76
N TYR A 143 7.05 10.43 -0.13
CA TYR A 143 7.49 9.61 -1.24
C TYR A 143 8.28 8.38 -0.76
N LEU A 144 9.21 8.56 0.18
CA LEU A 144 9.96 7.46 0.79
C LEU A 144 9.03 6.49 1.52
N ASP A 145 8.06 7.00 2.30
CA ASP A 145 7.04 6.19 2.95
C ASP A 145 6.23 5.38 1.93
N ASN A 146 5.90 5.97 0.76
CA ASN A 146 5.22 5.25 -0.32
C ASN A 146 6.04 4.11 -0.92
N LEU A 147 7.36 4.27 -1.03
CA LEU A 147 8.24 3.20 -1.47
C LEU A 147 8.24 2.03 -0.47
N GLU A 148 8.28 2.33 0.82
CA GLU A 148 8.19 1.33 1.89
C GLU A 148 6.84 0.59 1.86
N LEU A 149 5.73 1.33 1.79
CA LEU A 149 4.38 0.77 1.66
C LEU A 149 4.25 -0.14 0.42
N THR A 150 4.88 0.24 -0.70
CA THR A 150 4.88 -0.57 -1.92
C THR A 150 5.61 -1.88 -1.72
N ALA A 151 6.78 -1.84 -1.06
CA ALA A 151 7.57 -3.03 -0.76
C ALA A 151 6.80 -3.96 0.20
N GLU A 152 6.22 -3.42 1.26
CA GLU A 152 5.43 -4.18 2.24
C GLU A 152 4.19 -4.82 1.58
N TYR A 153 3.47 -4.07 0.75
CA TYR A 153 2.34 -4.60 -0.02
C TYR A 153 2.77 -5.77 -0.91
N GLY A 154 3.89 -5.63 -1.62
CA GLY A 154 4.44 -6.68 -2.47
C GLY A 154 4.76 -7.96 -1.68
N GLU A 155 5.38 -7.83 -0.51
CA GLU A 155 5.70 -8.97 0.36
C GLU A 155 4.43 -9.65 0.89
N GLN A 156 3.47 -8.87 1.39
CA GLN A 156 2.19 -9.38 1.88
C GLN A 156 1.43 -10.10 0.77
N MET A 157 1.36 -9.52 -0.43
CA MET A 157 0.66 -10.12 -1.57
C MET A 157 1.33 -11.42 -2.04
N ALA A 158 2.67 -11.48 -2.00
CA ALA A 158 3.39 -12.73 -2.26
C ALA A 158 3.04 -13.81 -1.23
N SER A 159 2.92 -13.44 0.06
CA SER A 159 2.48 -14.36 1.13
C SER A 159 1.05 -14.84 0.92
N ILE A 160 0.12 -13.92 0.66
CA ILE A 160 -1.29 -14.21 0.35
C ILE A 160 -1.41 -15.19 -0.80
N SER A 161 -0.64 -14.97 -1.87
CA SER A 161 -0.62 -15.87 -3.04
C SER A 161 -0.19 -17.29 -2.66
N ARG A 162 0.88 -17.45 -1.85
CA ARG A 162 1.32 -18.77 -1.36
C ARG A 162 0.23 -19.49 -0.57
N MET A 163 -0.46 -18.78 0.32
CA MET A 163 -1.53 -19.35 1.14
C MET A 163 -2.77 -19.72 0.32
N ARG A 164 -3.12 -18.89 -0.67
CA ARG A 164 -4.20 -19.18 -1.62
C ARG A 164 -3.91 -20.45 -2.41
N ASN A 165 -2.68 -20.60 -2.90
CA ASN A 165 -2.26 -21.82 -3.59
C ASN A 165 -2.33 -23.04 -2.68
N LEU A 166 -1.92 -22.91 -1.41
CA LEU A 166 -2.05 -23.97 -0.42
C LEU A 166 -3.52 -24.34 -0.16
N ALA A 167 -4.40 -23.36 0.04
CA ALA A 167 -5.83 -23.59 0.23
C ALA A 167 -6.43 -24.35 -0.95
N LEU A 168 -6.17 -23.89 -2.19
CA LEU A 168 -6.62 -24.55 -3.41
C LEU A 168 -6.08 -25.98 -3.54
N PHE A 169 -4.81 -26.20 -3.16
CA PHE A 169 -4.23 -27.54 -3.13
C PHE A 169 -4.94 -28.47 -2.14
N LEU A 170 -5.25 -27.97 -0.94
CA LEU A 170 -6.02 -28.71 0.06
C LEU A 170 -7.43 -29.07 -0.46
N GLN A 171 -8.10 -28.17 -1.16
CA GLN A 171 -9.40 -28.43 -1.79
C GLN A 171 -9.30 -29.52 -2.86
N MET A 172 -8.33 -29.42 -3.76
CA MET A 172 -8.11 -30.41 -4.81
C MET A 172 -7.83 -31.80 -4.23
N LEU A 173 -6.97 -31.90 -3.21
CA LEU A 173 -6.73 -33.15 -2.50
C LEU A 173 -7.99 -33.66 -1.80
N GLY A 174 -8.74 -32.77 -1.15
CA GLY A 174 -9.98 -33.12 -0.47
C GLY A 174 -11.00 -33.74 -1.43
N LEU A 175 -11.20 -33.11 -2.60
CA LEU A 175 -12.05 -33.64 -3.66
C LEU A 175 -11.52 -34.96 -4.22
N ALA A 176 -10.20 -35.07 -4.46
CA ALA A 176 -9.58 -36.29 -4.96
C ALA A 176 -9.80 -37.47 -4.00
N PHE A 177 -9.70 -37.27 -2.68
CA PHE A 177 -10.00 -38.32 -1.69
C PHE A 177 -11.48 -38.72 -1.69
N VAL A 178 -12.39 -37.76 -1.76
CA VAL A 178 -13.83 -38.07 -1.84
C VAL A 178 -14.16 -38.87 -3.11
N LEU A 179 -13.54 -38.52 -4.25
CA LEU A 179 -13.70 -39.22 -5.53
C LEU A 179 -13.00 -40.59 -5.57
N ALA A 180 -11.82 -40.72 -4.98
CA ALA A 180 -11.06 -41.97 -4.92
C ALA A 180 -11.84 -43.07 -4.18
N ARG A 181 -12.66 -42.69 -3.18
CA ARG A 181 -13.65 -43.61 -2.62
C ARG A 181 -14.60 -44.15 -3.70
N ASP A 182 -15.16 -43.27 -4.50
CA ASP A 182 -16.24 -43.66 -5.43
C ASP A 182 -15.71 -44.66 -6.46
N LEU A 183 -14.48 -44.46 -6.91
CA LEU A 183 -13.74 -45.42 -7.73
C LEU A 183 -13.47 -46.74 -7.01
N SER A 184 -13.08 -46.72 -5.73
CA SER A 184 -12.84 -47.95 -4.96
C SER A 184 -14.10 -48.79 -4.79
N ARG A 185 -15.28 -48.14 -4.68
CA ARG A 185 -16.57 -48.83 -4.57
C ARG A 185 -17.02 -49.46 -5.88
N ARG A 186 -16.73 -48.85 -7.04
CA ARG A 186 -17.02 -49.43 -8.37
C ARG A 186 -16.15 -50.64 -8.69
N SER A 187 -14.95 -50.71 -8.14
CA SER A 187 -14.03 -51.86 -8.29
C SER A 187 -14.45 -53.11 -7.50
N GLU A 188 -15.32 -52.99 -6.48
CA GLU A 188 -15.76 -54.10 -5.64
C GLU A 188 -17.13 -54.68 -6.03
N ARG A 189 -17.77 -54.10 -7.06
CA ARG A 189 -18.96 -54.65 -7.74
C ARG A 189 -18.54 -55.32 -9.04
#